data_AF-A0A8J3NTK3-F1
#
_entry.id   AF-A0A8J3NTK3-F1
#
_cell.length_a   1.000
_cell.length_b   1.000
_cell.length_c   1.000
_cell.angle_alpha   90.00
_cell.angle_beta   90.00
_cell.angle_gamma   90.00
#
_symmetry.space_group_name_H-M   'P 1'
#
loop_
_entity.id
_entity.type
_entity.pdbx_description
1 polymer ?
#
loop_
_entity_poly.entity_id
_entity_poly.type
_entity_poly.pdbx_seq_one_letter_code
_entity_poly.pdbx_strand_id
1 'polypeptide(L)'
;MIDGRIVGSTRDLGSGFCLTDRVVATAAHVVRDHDETTLAFVTGSGNRIAVDRVQRDPTIDVAMLWLSRSLTLVPELADVVSDSRWRVSSRPFASDPLLSGTVTAIDHVITNASGHEVEVLQLEVDQVGVGSFGGYSGSAVTVDGAVIGVLVEQVTERLQRERRKAAANVLYAVPIGRVVRTFRLRVQVPAPRSSSPMLQLLDTAHFDLDALKSVILETKRNTDSRLLGFGIACPETAVMRRLCDWLPSYFGEIECRDWITLKPTVSSVSAAVRNVQRYMTGAGSRMNVVCPVLVHDASESSVAQFWDEIQGLLADTRQWLIVMFSGDPSVVYPAGVTRLASPRFEADDLAAWVREVTRFKRWPSRLAEAWAEILLEEATDGNELSIPLTYDLLRTSIRRVCYEPELLREQLEERVAR
;
A
#
# COMPACT_ATOMS: atom_id res chain seq x y z
N MET A 1 23.91 -0.72 -3.98
CA MET A 1 23.27 -1.31 -2.80
C MET A 1 24.36 -1.91 -1.91
N ILE A 2 24.24 -1.82 -0.58
CA ILE A 2 25.17 -2.53 0.32
C ILE A 2 24.43 -3.72 0.92
N ASP A 3 24.77 -4.88 0.38
CA ASP A 3 24.33 -6.18 0.85
C ASP A 3 25.42 -6.84 1.69
N GLY A 4 25.00 -7.74 2.57
CA GLY A 4 25.92 -8.46 3.43
C GLY A 4 25.27 -9.63 4.14
N ARG A 5 26.06 -10.25 5.00
CA ARG A 5 25.66 -11.39 5.81
C ARG A 5 25.40 -10.94 7.23
N ILE A 6 24.33 -11.46 7.83
CA ILE A 6 24.11 -11.38 9.27
C ILE A 6 24.84 -12.55 9.89
N VAL A 7 25.76 -12.26 10.79
CA VAL A 7 26.57 -13.28 11.46
C VAL A 7 26.40 -13.18 12.97
N GLY A 8 26.30 -14.34 13.61
CA GLY A 8 26.41 -14.45 15.06
C GLY A 8 27.87 -14.48 15.52
N SER A 9 28.08 -14.97 16.74
CA SER A 9 29.41 -15.19 17.30
C SER A 9 30.22 -16.25 16.52
N THR A 10 29.56 -17.30 16.00
CA THR A 10 30.26 -18.46 15.40
C THR A 10 29.71 -18.92 14.06
N ARG A 11 28.61 -18.35 13.57
CA ARG A 11 27.96 -18.84 12.33
C ARG A 11 27.34 -17.72 11.51
N ASP A 12 27.20 -17.99 10.22
CA ASP A 12 26.33 -17.25 9.33
C ASP A 12 24.86 -17.58 9.66
N LEU A 13 24.03 -16.54 9.79
CA LEU A 13 22.62 -16.66 10.13
C LEU A 13 21.71 -16.44 8.93
N GLY A 14 22.13 -15.63 7.95
CA GLY A 14 21.31 -15.21 6.83
C GLY A 14 21.83 -13.95 6.14
N SER A 15 20.97 -13.36 5.30
CA SER A 15 21.30 -12.16 4.52
C SER A 15 20.74 -10.90 5.18
N GLY A 16 21.31 -9.75 4.83
CA GLY A 16 20.74 -8.45 5.13
C GLY A 16 21.23 -7.40 4.16
N PHE A 17 20.53 -6.27 4.13
CA PHE A 17 20.88 -5.15 3.26
C PHE A 17 20.54 -3.83 3.95
N CYS A 18 21.23 -2.76 3.55
CA CYS A 18 21.07 -1.45 4.17
C CYS A 18 19.81 -0.75 3.63
N LEU A 19 18.94 -0.22 4.49
CA LEU A 19 17.84 0.69 4.13
C LEU A 19 18.24 2.16 4.27
N THR A 20 19.17 2.44 5.17
CA THR A 20 19.80 3.75 5.35
C THR A 20 21.31 3.57 5.46
N ASP A 21 22.05 4.64 5.71
CA ASP A 21 23.48 4.55 6.00
C ASP A 21 23.78 3.77 7.30
N ARG A 22 22.80 3.56 8.19
CA ARG A 22 23.00 2.90 9.49
C ARG A 22 22.01 1.78 9.80
N VAL A 23 20.98 1.59 9.00
CA VAL A 23 19.93 0.60 9.28
C VAL A 23 20.01 -0.52 8.26
N VAL A 24 20.12 -1.75 8.74
CA VAL A 24 20.07 -2.98 7.94
C VAL A 24 18.74 -3.69 8.18
N ALA A 25 18.09 -4.11 7.11
CA ALA A 25 16.94 -4.99 7.13
C ALA A 25 17.37 -6.45 6.98
N THR A 26 16.67 -7.35 7.68
CA THR A 26 16.75 -8.80 7.52
C THR A 26 15.42 -9.45 7.92
N ALA A 27 15.27 -10.76 7.75
CA ALA A 27 14.11 -11.48 8.26
C ALA A 27 14.21 -11.68 9.79
N ALA A 28 13.11 -11.58 10.53
CA ALA A 28 13.16 -11.63 11.98
C ALA A 28 13.63 -12.99 12.51
N HIS A 29 13.26 -14.08 11.84
CA HIS A 29 13.73 -15.42 12.17
C HIS A 29 15.26 -15.59 12.07
N VAL A 30 15.96 -14.79 11.24
CA VAL A 30 17.42 -14.83 11.11
C VAL A 30 18.11 -14.39 12.41
N VAL A 31 17.49 -13.48 13.17
CA VAL A 31 18.06 -12.86 14.37
C VAL A 31 17.24 -13.13 15.64
N ARG A 32 16.38 -14.14 15.62
CA ARG A 32 15.41 -14.42 16.69
C ARG A 32 16.07 -14.69 18.04
N ASP A 33 17.14 -15.48 18.04
CA ASP A 33 17.80 -15.99 19.25
C ASP A 33 19.10 -15.25 19.60
N HIS A 34 19.29 -14.05 19.05
CA HIS A 34 20.54 -13.30 19.14
C HIS A 34 20.29 -11.86 19.56
N ASP A 35 20.97 -11.34 20.58
CA ASP A 35 20.95 -9.91 20.91
C ASP A 35 21.97 -9.10 20.09
N GLU A 36 21.90 -7.76 20.19
CA GLU A 36 22.81 -6.83 19.51
C GLU A 36 24.30 -7.11 19.76
N THR A 37 24.67 -7.58 20.95
CA THR A 37 26.09 -7.83 21.32
C THR A 37 26.67 -9.05 20.62
N THR A 38 25.81 -9.99 20.23
CA THR A 38 26.19 -11.21 19.53
C THR A 38 26.13 -11.10 18.00
N LEU A 39 25.55 -10.02 17.48
CA LEU A 39 25.31 -9.82 16.05
C LEU A 39 26.33 -8.89 15.41
N ALA A 40 26.65 -9.20 14.16
CA ALA A 40 27.35 -8.28 13.28
C ALA A 40 26.82 -8.36 11.86
N PHE A 41 26.99 -7.26 11.11
CA PHE A 41 26.77 -7.19 9.68
C PHE A 41 28.11 -7.26 8.95
N VAL A 42 28.26 -8.23 8.05
CA VAL A 42 29.47 -8.41 7.24
C VAL A 42 29.15 -8.03 5.79
N THR A 43 29.67 -6.90 5.33
CA THR A 43 29.45 -6.44 3.94
C THR A 43 30.08 -7.39 2.93
N GLY A 44 29.71 -7.30 1.65
CA GLY A 44 30.35 -8.05 0.56
C GLY A 44 31.87 -7.86 0.43
N SER A 45 32.43 -6.79 1.01
CA SER A 45 33.90 -6.55 1.08
C SER A 45 34.59 -7.24 2.27
N GLY A 46 33.85 -8.01 3.08
CA GLY A 46 34.36 -8.67 4.29
C GLY A 46 34.42 -7.77 5.53
N ASN A 47 34.07 -6.49 5.41
CA ASN A 47 34.03 -5.58 6.55
C ASN A 47 32.94 -5.99 7.55
N ARG A 48 33.35 -6.38 8.77
CA ARG A 48 32.46 -6.69 9.91
C ARG A 48 32.10 -5.42 10.67
N ILE A 49 30.82 -5.24 10.96
CA ILE A 49 30.27 -4.05 11.64
C ILE A 49 29.38 -4.51 12.79
N ALA A 50 29.61 -3.97 13.98
CA ALA A 50 28.81 -4.31 15.15
C ALA A 50 27.38 -3.73 15.03
N VAL A 51 26.44 -4.39 15.68
CA VAL A 51 25.05 -3.94 15.81
C VAL A 51 24.89 -3.28 17.17
N ASP A 52 24.38 -2.05 17.19
CA ASP A 52 24.11 -1.30 18.43
C ASP A 52 22.71 -1.56 18.97
N ARG A 53 21.77 -1.90 18.08
CA ARG A 53 20.36 -2.12 18.44
C ARG A 53 19.69 -3.05 17.45
N VAL A 54 18.80 -3.90 17.96
CA VAL A 54 17.89 -4.71 17.16
C VAL A 54 16.44 -4.33 17.46
N GLN A 55 15.62 -4.21 16.43
CA GLN A 55 14.16 -4.14 16.56
C GLN A 55 13.54 -5.19 15.65
N ARG A 56 12.66 -6.03 16.21
CA ARG A 56 11.98 -7.10 15.47
C ARG A 56 10.51 -6.81 15.40
N ASP A 57 9.90 -7.20 14.29
CA ASP A 57 8.46 -7.32 14.16
C ASP A 57 8.14 -8.76 13.75
N PRO A 58 7.72 -9.63 14.69
CA PRO A 58 7.38 -11.02 14.39
C PRO A 58 6.07 -11.15 13.61
N THR A 59 5.23 -10.10 13.59
CA THR A 59 3.99 -10.10 12.81
C THR A 59 4.31 -10.08 11.33
N ILE A 60 5.31 -9.33 10.87
CA ILE A 60 5.74 -9.34 9.46
C ILE A 60 7.03 -10.16 9.21
N ASP A 61 7.58 -10.82 10.22
CA ASP A 61 8.86 -11.55 10.15
C ASP A 61 10.04 -10.72 9.58
N VAL A 62 10.13 -9.45 9.99
CA VAL A 62 11.24 -8.55 9.60
C VAL A 62 11.93 -8.00 10.85
N ALA A 63 13.24 -7.79 10.76
CA ALA A 63 14.02 -7.14 11.79
C ALA A 63 14.93 -6.05 11.22
N MET A 64 15.07 -4.97 11.98
CA MET A 64 15.98 -3.85 11.73
C MET A 64 17.17 -3.92 12.68
N LEU A 65 18.37 -3.77 12.13
CA LEU A 65 19.63 -3.70 12.87
C LEU A 65 20.23 -2.30 12.68
N TRP A 66 20.49 -1.59 13.77
CA TRP A 66 21.22 -0.32 13.72
C TRP A 66 22.70 -0.60 13.90
N LEU A 67 23.51 -0.15 12.96
CA LEU A 67 24.95 -0.38 12.92
C LEU A 67 25.73 0.66 13.72
N SER A 68 26.86 0.23 14.29
CA SER A 68 27.76 1.10 15.06
C SER A 68 28.50 2.16 14.25
N ARG A 69 28.47 2.07 12.92
CA ARG A 69 29.03 3.08 12.02
C ARG A 69 28.16 3.24 10.77
N SER A 70 28.20 4.44 10.18
CA SER A 70 27.58 4.72 8.88
C SER A 70 28.28 4.00 7.73
N LEU A 71 27.50 3.67 6.73
CA LEU A 71 27.88 3.13 5.43
C LEU A 71 27.64 4.18 4.35
N THR A 72 28.41 4.15 3.28
CA THR A 72 28.46 5.24 2.30
C THR A 72 27.28 5.27 1.33
N LEU A 73 26.45 4.23 1.28
CA LEU A 73 25.45 4.05 0.22
C LEU A 73 24.08 3.64 0.79
N VAL A 74 23.06 4.38 0.38
CA VAL A 74 21.64 4.11 0.64
C VAL A 74 21.04 3.57 -0.67
N PRO A 75 20.32 2.44 -0.66
CA PRO A 75 19.69 1.97 -1.88
C PRO A 75 18.53 2.88 -2.29
N GLU A 76 18.24 2.87 -3.58
CA GLU A 76 16.94 3.34 -4.05
C GLU A 76 15.87 2.34 -3.59
N LEU A 77 14.77 2.86 -3.03
CA LEU A 77 13.59 2.08 -2.70
C LEU A 77 12.54 2.35 -3.78
N ALA A 78 11.71 1.37 -4.07
CA ALA A 78 10.58 1.54 -4.97
C ALA A 78 9.41 0.70 -4.48
N ASP A 79 8.20 1.12 -4.82
CA ASP A 79 7.06 0.22 -4.74
C ASP A 79 7.10 -0.80 -5.89
N VAL A 80 6.39 -1.91 -5.71
CA VAL A 80 6.39 -3.02 -6.66
C VAL A 80 5.22 -2.91 -7.64
N VAL A 81 5.41 -3.42 -8.86
CA VAL A 81 4.37 -3.62 -9.86
C VAL A 81 4.28 -5.12 -10.16
N SER A 82 3.07 -5.67 -10.27
CA SER A 82 2.88 -7.07 -10.71
C SER A 82 3.58 -7.34 -12.03
N ASP A 83 3.99 -8.59 -12.26
CA ASP A 83 4.71 -9.06 -13.45
C ASP A 83 6.11 -8.44 -13.64
N SER A 84 6.60 -7.66 -12.68
CA SER A 84 7.96 -7.14 -12.70
C SER A 84 8.99 -8.27 -12.57
N ARG A 85 10.09 -8.13 -13.31
CA ARG A 85 11.23 -9.04 -13.18
C ARG A 85 12.05 -8.65 -11.97
N TRP A 86 12.16 -9.57 -11.02
CA TRP A 86 12.89 -9.36 -9.78
C TRP A 86 14.20 -10.15 -9.74
N ARG A 87 15.11 -9.71 -8.86
CA ARG A 87 16.32 -10.44 -8.48
C ARG A 87 16.65 -10.21 -7.01
N VAL A 88 17.22 -11.21 -6.33
CA VAL A 88 17.85 -10.96 -5.03
C VAL A 88 19.14 -10.17 -5.21
N SER A 89 19.50 -9.38 -4.21
CA SER A 89 20.72 -8.58 -4.22
C SER A 89 21.98 -9.35 -3.84
N SER A 90 21.85 -10.50 -3.17
CA SER A 90 23.00 -11.26 -2.65
C SER A 90 22.87 -12.77 -2.83
N ARG A 91 24.01 -13.47 -2.78
CA ARG A 91 24.12 -14.94 -2.76
C ARG A 91 24.64 -15.38 -1.39
N PRO A 92 24.09 -16.45 -0.78
CA PRO A 92 24.62 -16.99 0.48
C PRO A 92 26.04 -17.49 0.33
N PHE A 93 26.30 -18.31 -0.70
CA PHE A 93 27.64 -18.76 -1.06
C PHE A 93 27.98 -18.38 -2.50
N ALA A 94 29.28 -18.29 -2.81
CA ALA A 94 29.76 -17.95 -4.16
C ALA A 94 29.27 -18.96 -5.23
N SER A 95 29.08 -20.22 -4.83
CA SER A 95 28.55 -21.30 -5.65
C SER A 95 27.05 -21.22 -5.90
N ASP A 96 26.31 -20.43 -5.12
CA ASP A 96 24.85 -20.39 -5.22
C ASP A 96 24.40 -19.47 -6.38
N PRO A 97 23.25 -19.75 -6.99
CA PRO A 97 22.74 -18.94 -8.09
C PRO A 97 22.21 -17.58 -7.59
N LEU A 98 22.42 -16.50 -8.34
CA LEU A 98 21.67 -15.27 -8.05
C LEU A 98 20.21 -15.49 -8.41
N LEU A 99 19.32 -15.56 -7.41
CA LEU A 99 17.91 -15.83 -7.66
C LEU A 99 17.25 -14.68 -8.42
N SER A 100 16.38 -15.04 -9.36
CA SER A 100 15.57 -14.12 -10.14
C SER A 100 14.21 -14.73 -10.48
N GLY A 101 13.29 -13.89 -10.92
CA GLY A 101 12.06 -14.36 -11.54
C GLY A 101 11.04 -13.26 -11.73
N THR A 102 9.77 -13.60 -11.52
CA THR A 102 8.64 -12.70 -11.76
C THR A 102 7.82 -12.49 -10.50
N VAL A 103 7.40 -11.24 -10.24
CA VAL A 103 6.46 -10.94 -9.15
C VAL A 103 5.07 -11.34 -9.62
N THR A 104 4.49 -12.39 -9.04
CA THR A 104 3.20 -12.94 -9.49
C THR A 104 2.01 -12.37 -8.71
N ALA A 105 2.25 -11.80 -7.53
CA ALA A 105 1.25 -11.10 -6.73
C ALA A 105 1.95 -10.09 -5.80
N ILE A 106 1.30 -8.96 -5.52
CA ILE A 106 1.87 -7.87 -4.69
C ILE A 106 1.19 -7.71 -3.33
N ASP A 107 0.02 -8.32 -3.17
CA ASP A 107 -0.89 -8.20 -2.02
C ASP A 107 -1.34 -9.60 -1.51
N HIS A 108 -0.52 -10.62 -1.77
CA HIS A 108 -0.82 -11.99 -1.38
C HIS A 108 -0.78 -12.12 0.15
N VAL A 109 -1.79 -12.75 0.76
CA VAL A 109 -1.85 -12.92 2.22
C VAL A 109 -1.47 -14.35 2.58
N ILE A 110 -0.48 -14.50 3.46
CA ILE A 110 -0.04 -15.78 4.02
C ILE A 110 -0.17 -15.78 5.54
N THR A 111 -0.23 -16.96 6.14
CA THR A 111 -0.01 -17.13 7.58
C THR A 111 1.46 -17.50 7.81
N ASN A 112 2.23 -16.62 8.45
CA ASN A 112 3.64 -16.86 8.70
C ASN A 112 3.85 -17.97 9.75
N ALA A 113 5.11 -18.39 9.95
CA ALA A 113 5.46 -19.42 10.93
C ALA A 113 5.07 -19.12 12.40
N SER A 114 4.77 -17.85 12.72
CA SER A 114 4.30 -17.40 14.03
C SER A 114 2.77 -17.33 14.13
N GLY A 115 2.03 -17.70 13.07
CA GLY A 115 0.57 -17.70 13.04
C GLY A 115 -0.07 -16.35 12.71
N HIS A 116 0.71 -15.36 12.26
CA HIS A 116 0.20 -14.05 11.87
C HIS A 116 -0.13 -14.01 10.38
N GLU A 117 -1.24 -13.36 10.02
CA GLU A 117 -1.52 -13.01 8.62
C GLU A 117 -0.63 -11.86 8.17
N VAL A 118 0.05 -12.06 7.04
CA VAL A 118 1.02 -11.12 6.48
C VAL A 118 0.76 -10.97 5.00
N GLU A 119 0.69 -9.71 4.57
CA GLU A 119 0.70 -9.34 3.16
C GLU A 119 2.12 -9.38 2.63
N VAL A 120 2.34 -10.15 1.57
CA VAL A 120 3.63 -10.44 0.97
C VAL A 120 3.57 -10.30 -0.55
N LEU A 121 4.73 -10.06 -1.12
CA LEU A 121 5.03 -10.27 -2.54
C LEU A 121 5.18 -11.77 -2.76
N GLN A 122 4.43 -12.33 -3.71
CA GLN A 122 4.66 -13.67 -4.21
C GLN A 122 5.63 -13.61 -5.39
N LEU A 123 6.72 -14.36 -5.28
CA LEU A 123 7.83 -14.36 -6.21
C LEU A 123 7.97 -15.74 -6.83
N GLU A 124 7.72 -15.86 -8.13
CA GLU A 124 8.11 -17.04 -8.90
C GLU A 124 9.61 -17.00 -9.17
N VAL A 125 10.30 -18.12 -9.01
CA VAL A 125 11.76 -18.27 -9.18
C VAL A 125 12.07 -18.96 -10.51
N ASP A 126 12.94 -18.38 -11.33
CA ASP A 126 13.35 -18.94 -12.63
C ASP A 126 14.28 -20.16 -12.49
N GLN A 127 15.07 -20.21 -11.41
CA GLN A 127 16.08 -21.23 -11.22
C GLN A 127 15.44 -22.57 -10.82
N VAL A 128 15.35 -23.48 -11.79
CA VAL A 128 14.87 -24.84 -11.58
C VAL A 128 15.93 -25.70 -10.87
N GLY A 129 15.50 -26.54 -9.92
CA GLY A 129 16.37 -27.54 -9.29
C GLY A 129 17.27 -27.03 -8.17
N VAL A 130 17.07 -25.79 -7.70
CA VAL A 130 17.73 -25.25 -6.50
C VAL A 130 17.08 -25.91 -5.28
N GLY A 131 17.55 -27.08 -4.87
CA GLY A 131 16.85 -27.94 -3.90
C GLY A 131 16.50 -27.28 -2.54
N SER A 132 17.12 -26.15 -2.19
CA SER A 132 16.80 -25.33 -1.01
C SER A 132 17.20 -23.88 -1.25
N PHE A 133 16.40 -22.92 -0.76
CA PHE A 133 16.74 -21.50 -0.73
C PHE A 133 17.28 -21.05 0.65
N GLY A 134 17.80 -21.99 1.43
CA GLY A 134 18.42 -21.69 2.72
C GLY A 134 19.53 -20.64 2.61
N GLY A 135 19.50 -19.64 3.50
CA GLY A 135 20.49 -18.56 3.55
C GLY A 135 20.12 -17.31 2.74
N TYR A 136 19.10 -17.36 1.88
CA TYR A 136 18.60 -16.18 1.16
C TYR A 136 17.71 -15.29 2.02
N SER A 137 17.10 -15.81 3.08
CA SER A 137 16.27 -15.04 4.02
C SER A 137 16.96 -13.76 4.47
N GLY A 138 16.22 -12.65 4.43
CA GLY A 138 16.68 -11.30 4.69
C GLY A 138 17.33 -10.58 3.51
N SER A 139 17.48 -11.22 2.34
CA SER A 139 18.00 -10.56 1.13
C SER A 139 17.06 -9.48 0.64
N ALA A 140 17.61 -8.45 0.00
CA ALA A 140 16.82 -7.46 -0.72
C ALA A 140 16.27 -8.10 -1.99
N VAL A 141 14.97 -7.93 -2.24
CA VAL A 141 14.35 -8.22 -3.53
C VAL A 141 14.32 -6.92 -4.32
N THR A 142 14.83 -6.95 -5.55
CA THR A 142 15.04 -5.73 -6.34
C THR A 142 14.42 -5.82 -7.73
N VAL A 143 13.93 -4.68 -8.22
CA VAL A 143 13.47 -4.45 -9.61
C VAL A 143 14.24 -3.25 -10.13
N ASP A 144 14.91 -3.39 -11.28
CA ASP A 144 15.78 -2.36 -11.87
C ASP A 144 16.85 -1.77 -10.93
N GLY A 145 17.20 -2.51 -9.86
CA GLY A 145 18.18 -2.10 -8.86
C GLY A 145 17.59 -1.36 -7.65
N ALA A 146 16.31 -1.00 -7.68
CA ALA A 146 15.60 -0.49 -6.51
C ALA A 146 15.09 -1.64 -5.63
N VAL A 147 15.14 -1.49 -4.31
CA VAL A 147 14.58 -2.47 -3.37
C VAL A 147 13.07 -2.36 -3.36
N ILE A 148 12.39 -3.49 -3.55
CA ILE A 148 10.94 -3.61 -3.48
C ILE A 148 10.46 -4.46 -2.30
N GLY A 149 11.33 -5.26 -1.67
CA GLY A 149 10.95 -6.06 -0.51
C GLY A 149 12.11 -6.76 0.21
N VAL A 150 11.78 -7.35 1.36
CA VAL A 150 12.68 -8.18 2.18
C VAL A 150 12.26 -9.63 2.05
N LEU A 151 13.14 -10.51 1.56
CA LEU A 151 12.82 -11.94 1.43
C LEU A 151 12.66 -12.59 2.81
N VAL A 152 11.53 -13.23 3.10
CA VAL A 152 11.24 -13.79 4.44
C VAL A 152 10.97 -15.29 4.45
N GLU A 153 10.29 -15.84 3.45
CA GLU A 153 9.83 -17.23 3.54
C GLU A 153 9.88 -17.94 2.18
N GLN A 154 9.98 -19.26 2.20
CA GLN A 154 9.86 -20.13 1.03
C GLN A 154 8.65 -21.06 1.21
N VAL A 155 7.95 -21.35 0.13
CA VAL A 155 6.89 -22.37 0.16
C VAL A 155 7.53 -23.76 0.07
N THR A 156 7.26 -24.64 1.04
CA THR A 156 7.63 -26.06 0.92
C THR A 156 6.57 -26.81 0.13
N GLU A 157 6.97 -27.68 -0.81
CA GLU A 157 6.01 -28.52 -1.55
C GLU A 157 5.17 -29.37 -0.59
N ARG A 158 3.84 -29.32 -0.75
CA ARG A 158 2.88 -30.08 0.09
C ARG A 158 2.84 -31.58 -0.24
N LEU A 159 3.47 -32.02 -1.34
CA LEU A 159 3.23 -33.31 -1.99
C LEU A 159 4.47 -34.22 -2.09
N GLN A 160 5.20 -34.48 -1.00
CA GLN A 160 6.01 -35.72 -0.92
C GLN A 160 5.96 -36.31 0.48
N ARG A 161 5.26 -37.45 0.60
CA ARG A 161 5.06 -38.16 1.87
C ARG A 161 6.33 -38.85 2.41
N GLU A 162 7.37 -39.10 1.60
CA GLU A 162 8.51 -39.93 2.06
C GLU A 162 9.91 -39.58 1.50
N ARG A 163 10.12 -38.48 0.77
CA ARG A 163 11.47 -38.02 0.39
C ARG A 163 11.61 -36.51 0.60
N ARG A 164 12.83 -36.08 0.93
CA ARG A 164 13.23 -34.72 1.35
C ARG A 164 12.33 -33.64 0.72
N LYS A 165 11.65 -32.83 1.56
CA LYS A 165 10.80 -31.70 1.13
C LYS A 165 11.58 -30.83 0.15
N ALA A 166 11.22 -30.88 -1.14
CA ALA A 166 11.74 -29.96 -2.12
C ALA A 166 11.10 -28.58 -1.90
N ALA A 167 11.87 -27.52 -2.13
CA ALA A 167 11.33 -26.17 -2.14
C ALA A 167 10.48 -25.98 -3.40
N ALA A 168 9.29 -25.41 -3.27
CA ALA A 168 8.53 -24.96 -4.43
C ALA A 168 9.27 -23.78 -5.08
N ASN A 169 9.04 -23.53 -6.37
CA ASN A 169 9.59 -22.38 -7.10
C ASN A 169 8.93 -21.03 -6.70
N VAL A 170 8.46 -20.91 -5.46
CA VAL A 170 7.75 -19.75 -4.94
C VAL A 170 8.39 -19.29 -3.64
N LEU A 171 8.74 -18.00 -3.59
CA LEU A 171 9.24 -17.30 -2.42
C LEU A 171 8.30 -16.16 -2.03
N TYR A 172 8.40 -15.75 -0.77
CA TYR A 172 7.67 -14.61 -0.24
C TYR A 172 8.62 -13.53 0.26
N ALA A 173 8.28 -12.28 -0.05
CA ALA A 173 8.97 -11.11 0.47
C ALA A 173 7.99 -10.10 1.06
N VAL A 174 8.37 -9.43 2.13
CA VAL A 174 7.56 -8.34 2.70
C VAL A 174 7.79 -7.08 1.87
N PRO A 175 6.74 -6.40 1.39
CA PRO A 175 6.88 -5.17 0.61
C PRO A 175 7.66 -4.10 1.37
N ILE A 176 8.58 -3.42 0.69
CA ILE A 176 9.45 -2.44 1.34
C ILE A 176 8.69 -1.26 1.94
N GLY A 177 7.61 -0.83 1.28
CA GLY A 177 6.71 0.21 1.79
C GLY A 177 6.03 -0.19 3.11
N ARG A 178 5.77 -1.50 3.32
CA ARG A 178 5.26 -2.01 4.60
C ARG A 178 6.33 -1.98 5.67
N VAL A 179 7.57 -2.40 5.35
CA VAL A 179 8.72 -2.34 6.27
C VAL A 179 8.99 -0.90 6.74
N VAL A 180 9.06 0.06 5.82
CA VAL A 180 9.33 1.47 6.14
C VAL A 180 8.27 2.05 7.07
N ARG A 181 6.98 1.78 6.81
CA ARG A 181 5.86 2.21 7.65
C ARG A 181 5.89 1.57 9.03
N THR A 182 6.02 0.23 9.10
CA THR A 182 6.03 -0.53 10.36
C THR A 182 7.13 -0.06 11.30
N PHE A 183 8.34 0.13 10.77
CA PHE A 183 9.50 0.57 11.58
C PHE A 183 9.64 2.10 11.67
N ARG A 184 8.70 2.86 11.10
CA ARG A 184 8.69 4.34 11.08
C ARG A 184 10.02 4.93 10.59
N LEU A 185 10.59 4.32 9.55
CA LEU A 185 11.85 4.76 8.98
C LEU A 185 11.64 6.06 8.22
N ARG A 186 12.59 7.00 8.35
CA ARG A 186 12.57 8.28 7.65
C ARG A 186 13.22 8.17 6.26
N VAL A 187 12.77 7.19 5.48
CA VAL A 187 13.17 6.99 4.09
C VAL A 187 11.93 7.03 3.20
N GLN A 188 12.10 7.58 2.02
CA GLN A 188 11.02 7.68 1.06
C GLN A 188 10.98 6.40 0.23
N VAL A 189 9.81 5.77 0.17
CA VAL A 189 9.51 4.82 -0.90
C VAL A 189 8.68 5.63 -1.89
N PRO A 190 9.25 6.01 -3.04
CA PRO A 190 8.47 6.65 -4.08
C PRO A 190 7.24 5.80 -4.35
N ALA A 191 6.06 6.42 -4.34
CA ALA A 191 4.87 5.80 -4.88
C ALA A 191 5.20 5.25 -6.28
N PRO A 192 4.62 4.11 -6.69
CA PRO A 192 4.95 3.50 -7.97
C PRO A 192 4.78 4.57 -9.04
N ARG A 193 5.89 4.95 -9.71
CA ARG A 193 5.90 6.00 -10.72
C ARG A 193 4.94 5.57 -11.81
N SER A 194 3.77 6.21 -11.86
CA SER A 194 2.61 5.79 -12.63
C SER A 194 2.36 4.29 -12.46
N SER A 195 1.51 3.93 -11.49
CA SER A 195 0.84 2.63 -11.52
C SER A 195 0.47 2.33 -12.96
N SER A 196 0.95 1.18 -13.49
CA SER A 196 0.61 0.73 -14.83
C SER A 196 -0.88 1.02 -15.07
N PRO A 197 -1.31 1.53 -16.25
CA PRO A 197 -2.72 1.79 -16.50
C PRO A 197 -3.64 0.62 -16.10
N MET A 198 -3.10 -0.60 -16.18
CA MET A 198 -3.71 -1.83 -15.66
C MET A 198 -3.89 -1.84 -14.13
N LEU A 199 -2.87 -1.48 -13.34
CA LEU A 199 -3.00 -1.41 -11.88
C LEU A 199 -3.98 -0.32 -11.45
N GLN A 200 -4.03 0.80 -12.17
CA GLN A 200 -5.06 1.82 -11.95
C GLN A 200 -6.44 1.25 -12.25
N LEU A 201 -6.60 0.55 -13.37
CA LEU A 201 -7.85 -0.10 -13.73
C LEU A 201 -8.31 -1.13 -12.68
N LEU A 202 -7.37 -1.78 -11.99
CA LEU A 202 -7.64 -2.76 -10.94
C LEU A 202 -7.57 -2.16 -9.52
N ASP A 203 -7.72 -0.84 -9.40
CA ASP A 203 -7.77 -0.14 -8.12
C ASP A 203 -9.05 0.69 -8.01
N THR A 204 -9.88 0.37 -7.01
CA THR A 204 -11.12 1.11 -6.74
C THR A 204 -10.93 2.60 -6.43
N ALA A 205 -9.73 3.04 -6.04
CA ALA A 205 -9.43 4.47 -5.88
C ALA A 205 -9.40 5.23 -7.22
N HIS A 206 -9.22 4.50 -8.33
CA HIS A 206 -9.16 5.05 -9.67
C HIS A 206 -10.49 4.93 -10.43
N PHE A 207 -11.43 4.10 -9.97
CA PHE A 207 -12.76 3.95 -10.56
C PHE A 207 -13.60 5.24 -10.41
N ASP A 208 -14.12 5.74 -11.52
CA ASP A 208 -15.16 6.79 -11.65
C ASP A 208 -15.19 7.88 -10.57
N LEU A 209 -14.09 8.62 -10.46
CA LEU A 209 -13.97 9.78 -9.59
C LEU A 209 -13.38 10.99 -10.33
N ASP A 210 -13.36 10.95 -11.67
CA ASP A 210 -12.57 11.87 -12.48
C ASP A 210 -13.04 13.32 -12.40
N ALA A 211 -14.36 13.54 -12.27
CA ALA A 211 -14.92 14.85 -12.01
C ALA A 211 -14.41 15.42 -10.67
N LEU A 212 -14.42 14.62 -9.61
CA LEU A 212 -13.97 15.04 -8.27
C LEU A 212 -12.46 15.29 -8.25
N LYS A 213 -11.69 14.36 -8.85
CA LYS A 213 -10.23 14.46 -8.99
C LYS A 213 -9.82 15.72 -9.75
N SER A 214 -10.50 16.02 -10.85
CA SER A 214 -10.22 17.20 -11.69
C SER A 214 -10.39 18.49 -10.90
N VAL A 215 -11.48 18.61 -10.13
CA VAL A 215 -11.71 19.78 -9.26
C VAL A 215 -10.63 19.87 -8.18
N ILE A 216 -10.27 18.77 -7.51
CA ILE A 216 -9.20 18.76 -6.50
C ILE A 216 -7.87 19.26 -7.09
N LEU A 217 -7.49 18.77 -8.27
CA LEU A 217 -6.25 19.15 -8.94
C LEU A 217 -6.27 20.59 -9.46
N GLU A 218 -7.43 21.09 -9.88
CA GLU A 218 -7.61 22.49 -10.23
C GLU A 218 -7.48 23.40 -9.01
N THR A 219 -8.17 23.09 -7.90
CA THR A 219 -8.05 23.86 -6.65
C THR A 219 -6.61 23.87 -6.14
N LYS A 220 -5.91 22.72 -6.19
CA LYS A 220 -4.49 22.62 -5.82
C LYS A 220 -3.61 23.55 -6.67
N ARG A 221 -3.88 23.67 -7.98
CA ARG A 221 -3.11 24.52 -8.91
C ARG A 221 -3.38 26.01 -8.70
N ASN A 222 -4.60 26.36 -8.28
CA ASN A 222 -5.06 27.74 -8.19
C ASN A 222 -4.93 28.35 -6.77
N THR A 223 -4.52 27.56 -5.78
CA THR A 223 -4.32 28.07 -4.41
C THR A 223 -2.86 28.47 -4.18
N ASP A 224 -2.67 29.63 -3.54
CA ASP A 224 -1.37 30.05 -3.03
C ASP A 224 -1.09 29.51 -1.61
N SER A 225 -2.13 29.00 -0.94
CA SER A 225 -2.03 28.46 0.42
C SER A 225 -1.79 26.95 0.42
N ARG A 226 -1.15 26.44 1.47
CA ARG A 226 -1.01 24.98 1.70
C ARG A 226 -2.23 24.37 2.40
N LEU A 227 -3.35 25.10 2.48
CA LEU A 227 -4.61 24.61 3.00
C LEU A 227 -5.58 24.34 1.86
N LEU A 228 -6.20 23.17 1.85
CA LEU A 228 -7.28 22.84 0.94
C LEU A 228 -8.49 22.35 1.74
N GLY A 229 -9.65 22.91 1.46
CA GLY A 229 -10.94 22.47 2.00
C GLY A 229 -11.79 21.93 0.88
N PHE A 230 -12.30 20.71 1.04
CA PHE A 230 -13.21 20.07 0.08
C PHE A 230 -14.47 19.60 0.80
N GLY A 231 -15.65 19.90 0.26
CA GLY A 231 -16.92 19.43 0.80
C GLY A 231 -17.63 18.51 -0.18
N ILE A 232 -17.91 17.26 0.21
CA ILE A 232 -18.65 16.29 -0.59
C ILE A 232 -20.04 16.06 0.02
N ALA A 233 -21.08 16.34 -0.77
CA ALA A 233 -22.48 16.09 -0.42
C ALA A 233 -22.81 14.59 -0.59
N CYS A 234 -22.10 13.76 0.16
CA CYS A 234 -22.22 12.31 0.18
C CYS A 234 -21.85 11.80 1.57
N PRO A 235 -22.78 11.21 2.33
CA PRO A 235 -22.50 10.65 3.65
C PRO A 235 -21.69 9.34 3.56
N GLU A 236 -21.58 8.75 2.37
CA GLU A 236 -20.92 7.48 2.17
C GLU A 236 -19.40 7.58 2.36
N THR A 237 -18.93 7.01 3.47
CA THR A 237 -17.50 7.01 3.83
C THR A 237 -16.62 6.26 2.82
N ALA A 238 -17.20 5.37 2.02
CA ALA A 238 -16.49 4.62 0.99
C ALA A 238 -15.83 5.56 -0.05
N VAL A 239 -16.57 6.57 -0.55
CA VAL A 239 -16.04 7.53 -1.52
C VAL A 239 -14.88 8.33 -0.93
N MET A 240 -15.07 8.80 0.31
CA MET A 240 -14.03 9.56 0.99
C MET A 240 -12.76 8.74 1.17
N ARG A 241 -12.89 7.47 1.56
CA ARG A 241 -11.76 6.55 1.68
C ARG A 241 -11.03 6.40 0.34
N ARG A 242 -11.76 6.23 -0.77
CA ARG A 242 -11.15 6.15 -2.12
C ARG A 242 -10.43 7.41 -2.54
N LEU A 243 -11.00 8.58 -2.27
CA LEU A 243 -10.30 9.84 -2.51
C LEU A 243 -9.02 9.93 -1.65
N CYS A 244 -9.09 9.56 -0.37
CA CYS A 244 -7.93 9.53 0.51
C CYS A 244 -6.85 8.54 0.02
N ASP A 245 -7.24 7.37 -0.48
CA ASP A 245 -6.33 6.37 -1.06
C ASP A 245 -5.69 6.90 -2.35
N TRP A 246 -6.42 7.71 -3.13
CA TRP A 246 -5.95 8.29 -4.39
C TRP A 246 -5.01 9.49 -4.21
N LEU A 247 -5.26 10.37 -3.22
CA LEU A 247 -4.55 11.63 -3.00
C LEU A 247 -3.00 11.51 -2.97
N PRO A 248 -2.39 10.49 -2.33
CA PRO A 248 -0.94 10.29 -2.34
C PRO A 248 -0.31 10.31 -3.74
N SER A 249 -1.03 9.83 -4.77
CA SER A 249 -0.57 9.81 -6.16
C SER A 249 -0.26 11.20 -6.72
N TYR A 250 -0.86 12.26 -6.16
CA TYR A 250 -0.75 13.64 -6.66
C TYR A 250 -0.16 14.64 -5.68
N PHE A 251 -0.23 14.33 -4.38
CA PHE A 251 0.31 15.19 -3.33
C PHE A 251 1.61 14.63 -2.72
N GLY A 252 2.06 13.44 -3.14
CA GLY A 252 3.24 12.79 -2.60
C GLY A 252 2.92 12.12 -1.26
N GLU A 253 3.86 12.16 -0.31
CA GLU A 253 3.68 11.56 1.02
C GLU A 253 2.55 12.27 1.77
N ILE A 254 1.38 11.64 1.77
CA ILE A 254 0.21 12.00 2.56
C ILE A 254 0.02 10.96 3.65
N GLU A 255 -0.24 11.45 4.85
CA GLU A 255 -0.80 10.66 5.94
C GLU A 255 -2.29 10.98 6.06
N CYS A 256 -3.13 9.99 5.77
CA CYS A 256 -4.56 10.09 6.05
C CYS A 256 -4.81 9.82 7.53
N ARG A 257 -5.47 10.77 8.22
CA ARG A 257 -5.76 10.68 9.65
C ARG A 257 -7.11 10.02 9.91
N ASP A 258 -7.30 9.65 11.17
CA ASP A 258 -8.58 9.14 11.65
C ASP A 258 -9.70 10.16 11.43
N TRP A 259 -10.92 9.64 11.30
CA TRP A 259 -12.12 10.43 11.13
C TRP A 259 -12.35 11.38 12.31
N ILE A 260 -12.53 12.66 11.99
CA ILE A 260 -12.98 13.67 12.93
C ILE A 260 -14.49 13.83 12.75
N THR A 261 -15.25 13.92 13.84
CA THR A 261 -16.69 14.23 13.77
C THR A 261 -16.96 15.60 14.36
N LEU A 262 -17.83 16.37 13.69
CA LEU A 262 -18.38 17.63 14.21
C LEU A 262 -19.79 17.45 14.81
N LYS A 263 -20.22 16.21 15.04
CA LYS A 263 -21.49 15.93 15.71
C LYS A 263 -21.40 16.42 17.17
N PRO A 264 -22.26 17.37 17.60
CA PRO A 264 -22.14 18.00 18.92
C PRO A 264 -22.22 17.03 20.11
N THR A 265 -22.90 15.89 19.93
CA THR A 265 -23.02 14.85 20.97
C THR A 265 -21.75 14.01 21.15
N VAL A 266 -20.79 14.08 20.21
CA VAL A 266 -19.58 13.26 20.21
C VAL A 266 -18.33 14.09 20.45
N SER A 267 -18.21 15.26 19.82
CA SER A 267 -17.05 16.14 19.95
C SER A 267 -17.44 17.61 19.84
N SER A 268 -16.73 18.48 20.56
CA SER A 268 -16.80 19.92 20.36
C SER A 268 -15.90 20.35 19.20
N VAL A 269 -16.23 21.50 18.57
CA VAL A 269 -15.42 22.11 17.51
C VAL A 269 -13.97 22.32 17.97
N SER A 270 -13.76 22.89 19.16
CA SER A 270 -12.41 23.11 19.69
C SER A 270 -11.64 21.82 19.95
N ALA A 271 -12.31 20.70 20.26
CA ALA A 271 -11.65 19.40 20.39
C ALA A 271 -11.22 18.85 19.02
N ALA A 272 -12.07 19.00 18.00
CA ALA A 272 -11.75 18.65 16.62
C ALA A 272 -10.55 19.47 16.08
N VAL A 273 -10.53 20.78 16.31
CA VAL A 273 -9.42 21.67 15.93
C VAL A 273 -8.11 21.25 16.61
N ARG A 274 -8.14 20.94 17.91
CA ARG A 274 -6.96 20.43 18.63
C ARG A 274 -6.45 19.11 18.05
N ASN A 275 -7.32 18.23 17.56
CA ASN A 275 -6.89 17.00 16.90
C ASN A 275 -6.13 17.28 15.61
N VAL A 276 -6.67 18.17 14.76
CA VAL A 276 -5.97 18.61 13.54
C VAL A 276 -4.62 19.26 13.87
N GLN A 277 -4.59 20.14 14.88
CA GLN A 277 -3.35 20.77 15.32
C GLN A 277 -2.30 19.75 15.79
N ARG A 278 -2.71 18.69 16.50
CA ARG A 278 -1.79 17.60 16.90
C ARG A 278 -1.25 16.84 15.70
N TYR A 279 -2.08 16.61 14.67
CA TYR A 279 -1.63 15.95 13.45
C TYR A 279 -0.58 16.77 12.69
N MET A 280 -0.70 18.11 12.75
CA MET A 280 0.27 19.03 12.13
C MET A 280 1.55 19.22 12.94
N THR A 281 1.43 19.31 14.28
CA THR A 281 2.57 19.59 15.18
C THR A 281 3.28 18.35 15.71
N GLY A 282 2.74 17.14 15.43
CA GLY A 282 3.32 15.87 15.85
C GLY A 282 4.80 15.77 15.48
N ALA A 283 5.64 15.43 16.48
CA ALA A 283 7.09 15.44 16.37
C ALA A 283 7.58 14.56 15.20
N GLY A 284 7.98 15.20 14.10
CA GLY A 284 8.49 14.55 12.90
C GLY A 284 7.60 14.59 11.67
N SER A 285 6.40 15.21 11.73
CA SER A 285 5.53 15.32 10.57
C SER A 285 6.14 16.29 9.55
N ARG A 286 6.86 15.77 8.55
CA ARG A 286 7.17 16.48 7.29
C ARG A 286 6.18 16.09 6.18
N MET A 287 5.21 15.24 6.51
CA MET A 287 4.26 14.68 5.57
C MET A 287 3.07 15.61 5.42
N ASN A 288 2.46 15.57 4.24
CA ASN A 288 1.17 16.18 4.01
C ASN A 288 0.11 15.43 4.81
N VAL A 289 -0.96 16.10 5.22
CA VAL A 289 -2.00 15.52 6.07
C VAL A 289 -3.35 15.63 5.38
N VAL A 290 -4.11 14.53 5.38
CA VAL A 290 -5.53 14.52 5.03
C VAL A 290 -6.34 14.29 6.29
N CYS A 291 -7.29 15.18 6.56
CA CYS A 291 -8.22 15.13 7.68
C CYS A 291 -9.64 14.91 7.14
N PRO A 292 -10.14 13.67 7.14
CA PRO A 292 -11.54 13.42 6.82
C PRO A 292 -12.44 13.84 8.00
N VAL A 293 -13.47 14.65 7.71
CA VAL A 293 -14.36 15.28 8.70
C VAL A 293 -15.81 14.92 8.40
N LEU A 294 -16.46 14.19 9.31
CA LEU A 294 -17.89 13.91 9.27
C LEU A 294 -18.67 15.10 9.83
N VAL A 295 -19.57 15.64 9.02
CA VAL A 295 -20.45 16.78 9.38
C VAL A 295 -21.92 16.41 9.44
N HIS A 296 -22.25 15.12 9.45
CA HIS A 296 -23.60 14.64 9.72
C HIS A 296 -24.10 15.15 11.07
N ASP A 297 -25.31 15.72 11.11
CA ASP A 297 -25.93 16.41 12.24
C ASP A 297 -25.16 17.64 12.78
N ALA A 298 -24.10 18.11 12.11
CA ALA A 298 -23.40 19.34 12.52
C ALA A 298 -24.19 20.57 12.04
N SER A 299 -24.28 21.60 12.89
CA SER A 299 -24.84 22.88 12.45
C SER A 299 -23.90 23.57 11.48
N GLU A 300 -24.44 24.37 10.55
CA GLU A 300 -23.66 25.21 9.63
C GLU A 300 -22.66 26.09 10.40
N SER A 301 -23.08 26.64 11.55
CA SER A 301 -22.20 27.41 12.44
C SER A 301 -21.02 26.61 12.99
N SER A 302 -21.20 25.31 13.27
CA SER A 302 -20.12 24.46 13.78
C SER A 302 -19.11 24.13 12.68
N VAL A 303 -19.58 23.90 11.45
CA VAL A 303 -18.72 23.65 10.28
C VAL A 303 -17.93 24.92 9.93
N ALA A 304 -18.59 26.09 9.91
CA ALA A 304 -17.95 27.38 9.68
C ALA A 304 -16.91 27.71 10.76
N GLN A 305 -17.27 27.60 12.03
CA GLN A 305 -16.34 27.83 13.14
C GLN A 305 -15.12 26.92 13.06
N PHE A 306 -15.33 25.62 12.79
CA PHE A 306 -14.22 24.69 12.63
C PHE A 306 -13.28 25.12 11.50
N TRP A 307 -13.84 25.48 10.34
CA TRP A 307 -13.04 25.90 9.18
C TRP A 307 -12.25 27.18 9.44
N ASP A 308 -12.86 28.20 10.04
CA ASP A 308 -12.21 29.47 10.39
C ASP A 308 -11.04 29.24 11.37
N GLU A 309 -11.25 28.38 12.38
CA GLU A 309 -10.18 28.01 13.33
C GLU A 309 -9.04 27.24 12.65
N ILE A 310 -9.32 26.35 11.69
CA ILE A 310 -8.29 25.67 10.90
C ILE A 310 -7.51 26.65 10.00
N GLN A 311 -8.19 27.61 9.37
CA GLN A 311 -7.54 28.64 8.56
C GLN A 311 -6.54 29.46 9.39
N GLY A 312 -6.89 29.78 10.64
CA GLY A 312 -6.00 30.47 11.57
C GLY A 312 -4.74 29.70 11.97
N LEU A 313 -4.73 28.37 11.84
CA LEU A 313 -3.60 27.53 12.26
C LEU A 313 -2.42 27.49 11.25
N LEU A 314 -2.63 27.88 10.00
CA LEU A 314 -1.71 27.53 8.89
C LEU A 314 -0.83 28.67 8.36
N ALA A 315 -0.60 29.72 9.14
CA ALA A 315 0.18 30.87 8.68
C ALA A 315 1.63 30.53 8.23
N ASP A 316 2.21 29.40 8.65
CA ASP A 316 3.63 29.07 8.43
C ASP A 316 3.95 27.61 8.02
N THR A 317 2.95 26.82 7.61
CA THR A 317 3.19 25.39 7.32
C THR A 317 3.70 25.16 5.90
N ARG A 318 4.78 24.37 5.77
CA ARG A 318 5.31 23.94 4.45
C ARG A 318 4.57 22.74 3.88
N GLN A 319 3.91 21.93 4.72
CA GLN A 319 3.13 20.77 4.28
C GLN A 319 1.72 21.17 3.87
N TRP A 320 1.13 20.39 2.97
CA TRP A 320 -0.30 20.46 2.68
C TRP A 320 -1.13 19.95 3.86
N LEU A 321 -2.15 20.71 4.25
CA LEU A 321 -3.28 20.22 5.02
C LEU A 321 -4.51 20.17 4.10
N ILE A 322 -5.08 18.99 3.93
CA ILE A 322 -6.29 18.76 3.14
C ILE A 322 -7.40 18.36 4.12
N VAL A 323 -8.43 19.18 4.22
CA VAL A 323 -9.62 18.91 5.03
C VAL A 323 -10.74 18.49 4.10
N MET A 324 -11.29 17.29 4.31
CA MET A 324 -12.35 16.74 3.49
C MET A 324 -13.62 16.54 4.31
N PHE A 325 -14.60 17.41 4.12
CA PHE A 325 -15.90 17.34 4.76
C PHE A 325 -16.83 16.38 4.02
N SER A 326 -17.47 15.46 4.75
CA SER A 326 -18.48 14.52 4.26
C SER A 326 -19.74 14.65 5.10
N GLY A 327 -20.87 14.85 4.42
CA GLY A 327 -22.17 15.00 5.06
C GLY A 327 -23.33 14.93 4.09
N ASP A 328 -24.52 15.23 4.59
CA ASP A 328 -25.77 15.16 3.83
C ASP A 328 -25.82 16.19 2.70
N PRO A 329 -26.66 15.97 1.67
CA PRO A 329 -26.80 16.90 0.55
C PRO A 329 -27.25 18.33 0.94
N SER A 330 -27.86 18.48 2.11
CA SER A 330 -28.31 19.77 2.67
C SER A 330 -27.20 20.57 3.35
N VAL A 331 -26.01 19.99 3.56
CA VAL A 331 -24.91 20.67 4.24
C VAL A 331 -24.44 21.87 3.41
N VAL A 332 -24.38 23.02 4.08
CA VAL A 332 -23.78 24.25 3.53
C VAL A 332 -22.32 24.30 3.97
N TYR A 333 -21.41 24.39 3.01
CA TYR A 333 -19.98 24.52 3.27
C TYR A 333 -19.57 26.00 3.37
N PRO A 334 -18.69 26.36 4.32
CA PRO A 334 -18.25 27.74 4.50
C PRO A 334 -17.36 28.23 3.35
N ALA A 335 -17.17 29.54 3.28
CA ALA A 335 -16.32 30.17 2.25
C ALA A 335 -14.88 29.62 2.31
N GLY A 336 -14.29 29.36 1.14
CA GLY A 336 -12.96 28.75 1.02
C GLY A 336 -12.95 27.22 1.01
N VAL A 337 -14.07 26.56 1.29
CA VAL A 337 -14.26 25.12 1.04
C VAL A 337 -14.78 24.92 -0.38
N THR A 338 -14.02 24.22 -1.22
CA THR A 338 -14.44 23.87 -2.57
C THR A 338 -15.49 22.75 -2.52
N ARG A 339 -16.69 23.02 -3.02
CA ARG A 339 -17.74 22.01 -3.12
C ARG A 339 -17.42 21.03 -4.25
N LEU A 340 -17.28 19.76 -3.90
CA LEU A 340 -17.19 18.66 -4.86
C LEU A 340 -18.60 18.22 -5.27
N ALA A 341 -18.74 17.77 -6.52
CA ALA A 341 -19.96 17.14 -6.97
C ALA A 341 -20.26 15.89 -6.12
N SER A 342 -21.54 15.62 -5.88
CA SER A 342 -21.93 14.33 -5.31
C SER A 342 -21.53 13.24 -6.32
N PRO A 343 -20.80 12.21 -5.88
CA PRO A 343 -20.45 11.08 -6.72
C PRO A 343 -21.74 10.39 -7.16
N ARG A 344 -21.81 10.02 -8.43
CA ARG A 344 -22.92 9.24 -9.00
C ARG A 344 -22.28 8.26 -9.95
N PHE A 345 -22.59 6.98 -9.76
CA PHE A 345 -22.18 5.95 -10.69
C PHE A 345 -23.28 5.79 -11.71
N GLU A 346 -22.92 5.87 -12.99
CA GLU A 346 -23.79 5.55 -14.09
C GLU A 346 -23.51 4.13 -14.58
N ALA A 347 -24.49 3.53 -15.25
CA ALA A 347 -24.32 2.19 -15.79
C ALA A 347 -23.17 2.12 -16.82
N ASP A 348 -22.96 3.23 -17.54
CA ASP A 348 -21.90 3.38 -18.52
C ASP A 348 -20.50 3.36 -17.90
N ASP A 349 -20.32 3.85 -16.66
CA ASP A 349 -19.04 3.84 -15.96
C ASP A 349 -18.61 2.41 -15.64
N LEU A 350 -19.55 1.61 -15.12
CA LEU A 350 -19.32 0.20 -14.81
C LEU A 350 -19.08 -0.61 -16.09
N ALA A 351 -19.89 -0.38 -17.13
CA ALA A 351 -19.72 -1.03 -18.42
C ALA A 351 -18.41 -0.64 -19.12
N ALA A 352 -17.97 0.61 -18.99
CA ALA A 352 -16.66 1.07 -19.48
C ALA A 352 -15.53 0.33 -18.75
N TRP A 353 -15.56 0.31 -17.43
CA TRP A 353 -14.57 -0.38 -16.61
C TRP A 353 -14.48 -1.88 -16.96
N VAL A 354 -15.61 -2.59 -17.01
CA VAL A 354 -15.65 -4.02 -17.37
C VAL A 354 -15.07 -4.27 -18.76
N ARG A 355 -15.40 -3.42 -19.76
CA ARG A 355 -14.85 -3.53 -21.11
C ARG A 355 -13.34 -3.35 -21.13
N GLU A 356 -12.82 -2.39 -20.37
CA GLU A 356 -11.38 -2.17 -20.27
C GLU A 356 -10.66 -3.36 -19.64
N VAL A 357 -11.22 -3.93 -18.56
CA VAL A 357 -10.65 -5.10 -17.87
C VAL A 357 -10.67 -6.31 -18.79
N THR A 358 -11.79 -6.57 -19.46
CA THR A 358 -11.96 -7.66 -20.42
C THR A 358 -10.98 -7.55 -21.59
N ARG A 359 -10.84 -6.34 -22.16
CA ARG A 359 -9.87 -6.04 -23.23
C ARG A 359 -8.44 -6.30 -22.75
N PHE A 360 -8.12 -5.85 -21.54
CA PHE A 360 -6.82 -6.06 -20.93
C PHE A 360 -6.50 -7.56 -20.74
N LYS A 361 -7.45 -8.34 -20.23
CA LYS A 361 -7.35 -9.80 -20.08
C LYS A 361 -7.45 -10.57 -21.40
N ARG A 362 -7.67 -9.89 -22.52
CA ARG A 362 -7.87 -10.47 -23.87
C ARG A 362 -9.03 -11.47 -23.92
N TRP A 363 -10.06 -11.22 -23.12
CA TRP A 363 -11.27 -12.01 -23.12
C TRP A 363 -12.21 -11.57 -24.27
N PRO A 364 -13.11 -12.44 -24.75
CA PRO A 364 -14.11 -12.07 -25.76
C PRO A 364 -15.02 -10.93 -25.27
N SER A 365 -15.35 -9.97 -26.15
CA SER A 365 -16.14 -8.78 -25.78
C SER A 365 -17.51 -9.11 -25.20
N ARG A 366 -18.17 -10.18 -25.65
CA ARG A 366 -19.45 -10.66 -25.09
C ARG A 366 -19.39 -10.98 -23.60
N LEU A 367 -18.20 -11.33 -23.06
CA LEU A 367 -18.04 -11.55 -21.63
C LEU A 367 -18.08 -10.24 -20.85
N ALA A 368 -17.66 -9.12 -21.46
CA ALA A 368 -17.79 -7.80 -20.84
C ALA A 368 -19.26 -7.40 -20.68
N GLU A 369 -20.11 -7.69 -21.67
CA GLU A 369 -21.54 -7.39 -21.61
C GLU A 369 -22.22 -8.18 -20.49
N ALA A 370 -22.05 -9.51 -20.47
CA ALA A 370 -22.62 -10.36 -19.43
C ALA A 370 -22.10 -10.02 -18.02
N TRP A 371 -20.83 -9.64 -17.89
CA TRP A 371 -20.25 -9.25 -16.61
C TRP A 371 -20.79 -7.89 -16.15
N ALA A 372 -20.89 -6.91 -17.05
CA ALA A 372 -21.49 -5.61 -16.73
C ALA A 372 -22.95 -5.78 -16.28
N GLU A 373 -23.73 -6.62 -16.97
CA GLU A 373 -25.11 -6.94 -16.57
C GLU A 373 -25.18 -7.51 -15.14
N ILE A 374 -24.34 -8.48 -14.79
CA ILE A 374 -24.28 -9.04 -13.43
C ILE A 374 -23.97 -7.95 -12.40
N LEU A 375 -22.96 -7.12 -12.66
CA LEU A 375 -22.58 -6.08 -11.71
C LEU A 375 -23.66 -5.00 -11.58
N LEU A 376 -24.35 -4.65 -12.66
CA LEU A 376 -25.47 -3.70 -12.63
C LEU A 376 -26.66 -4.28 -11.85
N GLU A 377 -27.02 -5.55 -12.10
CA GLU A 377 -28.08 -6.24 -11.36
C GLU A 377 -27.81 -6.28 -9.85
N GLU A 378 -26.56 -6.56 -9.45
CA GLU A 378 -26.17 -6.65 -8.04
C GLU A 378 -25.92 -5.28 -7.36
N ALA A 379 -25.50 -4.26 -8.11
CA ALA A 379 -25.20 -2.93 -7.59
C ALA A 379 -26.43 -2.01 -7.49
N THR A 380 -27.51 -2.33 -8.20
CA THR A 380 -28.72 -1.49 -8.25
C THR A 380 -29.52 -1.61 -6.95
N ASP A 381 -29.80 -0.48 -6.32
CA ASP A 381 -30.75 -0.37 -5.21
C ASP A 381 -31.90 0.56 -5.62
N GLY A 382 -33.06 -0.03 -5.90
CA GLY A 382 -34.18 0.67 -6.51
C GLY A 382 -33.91 1.02 -7.98
N ASN A 383 -33.79 2.31 -8.29
CA ASN A 383 -33.56 2.82 -9.65
C ASN A 383 -32.16 3.44 -9.84
N GLU A 384 -31.30 3.36 -8.83
CA GLU A 384 -29.97 3.97 -8.84
C GLU A 384 -28.90 2.95 -8.43
N LEU A 385 -27.66 3.16 -8.89
CA LEU A 385 -26.52 2.36 -8.44
C LEU A 385 -26.14 2.78 -7.03
N SER A 386 -26.17 1.83 -6.11
CA SER A 386 -25.75 2.06 -4.73
C SER A 386 -24.23 2.18 -4.67
N ILE A 387 -23.74 3.33 -4.19
CA ILE A 387 -22.31 3.59 -4.09
C ILE A 387 -21.58 2.54 -3.24
N PRO A 388 -22.05 2.19 -2.03
CA PRO A 388 -21.43 1.13 -1.23
C PRO A 388 -21.39 -0.22 -1.93
N LEU A 389 -22.53 -0.66 -2.51
CA LEU A 389 -22.62 -1.96 -3.19
C LEU A 389 -21.68 -2.00 -4.40
N THR A 390 -21.67 -0.94 -5.21
CA THR A 390 -20.80 -0.84 -6.40
C THR A 390 -19.32 -1.01 -6.02
N TYR A 391 -18.85 -0.31 -4.99
CA TYR A 391 -17.45 -0.45 -4.55
C TYR A 391 -17.12 -1.84 -3.99
N ASP A 392 -18.04 -2.45 -3.25
CA ASP A 392 -17.85 -3.80 -2.72
C ASP A 392 -17.80 -4.85 -3.84
N LEU A 393 -18.65 -4.70 -4.85
CA LEU A 393 -18.67 -5.54 -6.06
C LEU A 393 -17.42 -5.35 -6.91
N LEU A 394 -16.97 -4.12 -7.11
CA LEU A 394 -15.71 -3.83 -7.81
C LEU A 394 -14.52 -4.45 -7.09
N ARG A 395 -14.43 -4.31 -5.76
CA ARG A 395 -13.36 -4.94 -4.96
C ARG A 395 -13.36 -6.47 -5.12
N THR A 396 -14.53 -7.08 -5.05
CA THR A 396 -14.70 -8.54 -5.22
C THR A 396 -14.30 -8.98 -6.62
N SER A 397 -14.78 -8.25 -7.64
CA SER A 397 -14.47 -8.45 -9.04
C SER A 397 -12.98 -8.33 -9.34
N ILE A 398 -12.32 -7.26 -8.87
CA ILE A 398 -10.87 -7.05 -8.99
C ILE A 398 -10.11 -8.23 -8.39
N ARG A 399 -10.47 -8.66 -7.18
CA ARG A 399 -9.84 -9.83 -6.54
C ARG A 399 -9.98 -11.07 -7.43
N ARG A 400 -11.17 -11.36 -7.96
CA ARG A 400 -11.38 -12.52 -8.84
C ARG A 400 -10.58 -12.42 -10.15
N VAL A 401 -10.51 -11.23 -10.74
CA VAL A 401 -9.70 -10.96 -11.95
C VAL A 401 -8.20 -11.15 -11.70
N CYS A 402 -7.72 -10.80 -10.51
CA CYS A 402 -6.31 -10.95 -10.14
C CYS A 402 -5.95 -12.40 -9.79
N TYR A 403 -6.81 -13.10 -9.04
CA TYR A 403 -6.45 -14.36 -8.40
C TYR A 403 -7.14 -15.60 -8.98
N GLU A 404 -8.31 -15.44 -9.59
CA GLU A 404 -9.15 -16.53 -10.11
C GLU A 404 -9.68 -16.21 -11.53
N PRO A 405 -8.83 -15.73 -12.47
CA PRO A 405 -9.31 -15.21 -13.76
C PRO A 405 -10.02 -16.26 -14.61
N GLU A 406 -9.54 -17.51 -14.62
CA GLU A 406 -10.15 -18.59 -15.40
C GLU A 406 -11.52 -19.00 -14.84
N LEU A 407 -11.65 -19.10 -13.51
CA LEU A 407 -12.94 -19.41 -12.89
C LEU A 407 -13.98 -18.31 -13.13
N LEU A 408 -13.57 -17.04 -13.04
CA LEU A 408 -14.46 -15.92 -13.38
C LEU A 408 -14.87 -15.99 -14.86
N ARG A 409 -13.92 -16.24 -15.75
CA ARG A 409 -14.18 -16.37 -17.18
C ARG A 409 -15.16 -17.51 -17.49
N GLU A 410 -14.96 -18.70 -16.93
CA GLU A 410 -15.85 -19.86 -17.10
C GLU A 410 -17.29 -19.53 -16.67
N GLN A 411 -17.47 -18.87 -15.53
CA GLN A 411 -18.79 -18.44 -15.06
C GLN A 411 -19.47 -17.44 -16.00
N LEU A 412 -18.71 -16.51 -16.57
CA LEU A 412 -19.22 -15.57 -17.56
C LEU A 412 -19.59 -16.28 -18.87
N GLU A 413 -18.80 -17.26 -19.31
CA GLU A 413 -19.10 -18.10 -20.48
C GLU A 413 -20.38 -18.92 -20.26
N GLU A 414 -20.59 -19.49 -19.07
CA GLU A 414 -21.83 -20.18 -18.70
C GLU A 414 -23.05 -19.25 -18.71
N ARG A 415 -22.90 -18.00 -18.23
CA ARG A 415 -23.97 -16.99 -18.26
C ARG A 415 -24.37 -16.64 -19.69
N VAL A 416 -23.40 -16.45 -20.59
CA VAL A 416 -23.64 -16.14 -22.01
C VAL A 416 -24.27 -17.31 -22.78
N ALA A 417 -24.08 -18.54 -22.32
CA ALA A 417 -24.63 -19.73 -22.97
C ALA A 417 -26.11 -20.01 -22.60
N ARG A 418 -26.62 -19.41 -21.53
CA ARG A 418 -28.03 -19.51 -21.10
C ARG A 418 -28.85 -18.44 -21.79
#